data_AF-A0A2W6BMR8-F1
#
_entry.id   AF-A0A2W6BMR8-F1
#
_cell.length_a   1.000
_cell.length_b   1.000
_cell.length_c   1.000
_cell.angle_alpha   90.00
_cell.angle_beta   90.00
_cell.angle_gamma   90.00
#
_symmetry.space_group_name_H-M   'P 1'
#
loop_
_entity.id
_entity.type
_entity.pdbx_description
1 polymer ?
#
loop_
_entity_poly.entity_id
_entity_poly.type
_entity_poly.pdbx_seq_one_letter_code
_entity_poly.pdbx_strand_id
1 'polypeptide(L)'
;MDDLGPYDRATVNLWARSYAELSRHTDHGHLFEAAVHAVLVGLRQYHQRASLFAGYETEAAVDLALIRNLLPSQISDEMLWRTRDAAFHLRWVEVAGSA
;
A
#
# COMPACT_ATOMS: atom_id res chain seq x y z
N MET A 1 12.01 15.41 -11.51
CA MET A 1 11.85 15.07 -10.09
C MET A 1 10.74 15.97 -9.59
N ASP A 2 9.50 15.53 -9.77
CA ASP A 2 8.32 16.35 -9.50
C ASP A 2 8.29 16.83 -8.05
N ASP A 3 7.81 18.05 -7.88
CA ASP A 3 7.87 18.79 -6.63
C ASP A 3 6.78 18.30 -5.67
N LEU A 4 7.02 17.14 -5.05
CA LEU A 4 6.17 16.63 -3.96
C LEU A 4 6.23 17.60 -2.78
N GLY A 5 5.05 18.02 -2.30
CA GLY A 5 4.94 18.76 -1.07
C GLY A 5 5.49 17.98 0.14
N PRO A 6 5.81 18.65 1.26
CA PRO A 6 6.33 17.99 2.46
C PRO A 6 5.44 16.86 2.99
N TYR A 7 4.11 17.05 2.91
CA TYR A 7 3.12 16.04 3.32
C TYR A 7 3.14 14.81 2.41
N ASP A 8 3.06 15.01 1.10
CA ASP A 8 3.11 13.92 0.12
C ASP A 8 4.39 13.09 0.25
N ARG A 9 5.52 13.77 0.50
CA ARG A 9 6.81 13.10 0.74
C ARG A 9 6.79 12.26 2.02
N ALA A 10 6.19 12.77 3.11
CA ALA A 10 6.05 12.01 4.34
C ALA A 10 5.18 10.77 4.13
N THR A 11 4.08 10.91 3.38
CA THR A 11 3.18 9.82 3.02
C THR A 11 3.88 8.75 2.17
N VAL A 12 4.64 9.13 1.14
CA VAL A 12 5.41 8.18 0.32
C VAL A 12 6.48 7.46 1.16
N ASN A 13 7.16 8.18 2.07
CA ASN A 13 8.15 7.57 2.95
C ASN A 13 7.52 6.58 3.94
N LEU A 14 6.31 6.88 4.44
CA LEU A 14 5.53 5.94 5.24
C LEU A 14 5.26 4.66 4.45
N TRP A 15 4.76 4.78 3.22
CA TRP A 15 4.48 3.63 2.36
C TRP A 15 5.72 2.78 2.10
N ALA A 16 6.85 3.42 1.77
CA ALA A 16 8.12 2.74 1.54
C ALA A 16 8.61 1.98 2.78
N ARG A 17 8.46 2.57 3.98
CA ARG A 17 8.82 1.91 5.23
C ARG A 17 7.93 0.71 5.51
N SER A 18 6.62 0.86 5.35
CA SER A 18 5.66 -0.25 5.50
C SER A 18 5.98 -1.40 4.55
N TYR A 19 6.31 -1.12 3.28
CA TYR A 19 6.76 -2.14 2.32
C TYR A 19 8.01 -2.88 2.80
N ALA A 20 9.05 -2.14 3.21
CA ALA A 20 10.30 -2.73 3.69
C ALA A 20 10.15 -3.55 4.98
N GLU A 21 9.25 -3.13 5.88
CA GLU A 21 8.93 -3.87 7.11
C GLU A 21 8.13 -5.14 6.81
N LEU A 22 7.21 -5.11 5.84
CA LEU A 22 6.44 -6.27 5.41
C LEU A 22 7.35 -7.36 4.82
N SER A 23 8.34 -6.97 4.00
CA SER A 23 9.30 -7.92 3.39
C SER A 23 10.18 -8.67 4.42
N ARG A 24 10.25 -8.20 5.67
CA ARG A 24 11.00 -8.84 6.75
C ARG A 24 10.18 -9.88 7.52
N HIS A 25 8.86 -9.93 7.32
CA HIS A 25 7.99 -10.90 7.97
C HIS A 25 8.05 -12.23 7.20
N THR A 26 8.59 -13.27 7.84
CA THR A 26 8.74 -14.61 7.25
C THR A 26 7.47 -15.44 7.38
N ASP A 27 6.72 -15.24 8.45
CA ASP A 27 5.48 -15.99 8.70
C ASP A 27 4.35 -15.44 7.83
N HIS A 28 3.69 -16.34 7.09
CA HIS A 28 2.59 -16.02 6.18
C HIS A 28 2.96 -15.03 5.05
N GLY A 29 4.25 -14.89 4.70
CA GLY A 29 4.71 -13.92 3.69
C GLY A 29 3.95 -13.99 2.36
N HIS A 30 3.58 -15.20 1.91
CA HIS A 30 2.78 -15.40 0.69
C HIS A 30 1.35 -14.83 0.79
N LEU A 31 0.72 -14.87 1.97
CA LEU A 31 -0.62 -14.29 2.17
C LEU A 31 -0.54 -12.76 2.19
N PHE A 32 0.50 -12.21 2.81
CA PHE A 32 0.78 -10.77 2.76
C PHE A 32 1.03 -10.29 1.34
N GLU A 33 1.86 -11.01 0.58
CA GLU A 33 2.09 -10.73 -0.84
C GLU A 33 0.79 -10.79 -1.65
N ALA A 34 -0.02 -11.84 -1.46
CA ALA A 34 -1.33 -11.94 -2.11
C ALA A 34 -2.27 -10.77 -1.76
N ALA A 35 -2.31 -10.37 -0.49
CA ALA A 35 -3.12 -9.24 -0.03
C ALA A 35 -2.63 -7.90 -0.61
N VAL A 36 -1.32 -7.67 -0.64
CA VAL A 36 -0.71 -6.50 -1.31
C VAL A 36 -1.12 -6.47 -2.78
N HIS A 37 -0.98 -7.59 -3.49
CA HIS A 37 -1.31 -7.66 -4.91
C HIS A 37 -2.80 -7.51 -5.18
N ALA A 38 -3.68 -8.01 -4.30
CA ALA A 38 -5.12 -7.83 -4.42
C ALA A 38 -5.51 -6.34 -4.35
N VAL A 39 -4.95 -5.59 -3.40
CA VAL A 39 -5.15 -4.14 -3.30
C VAL A 39 -4.54 -3.43 -4.52
N LEU A 40 -3.31 -3.79 -4.90
CA LEU A 40 -2.61 -3.21 -6.04
C LEU A 40 -3.42 -3.29 -7.34
N VAL A 41 -4.13 -4.41 -7.59
CA VAL A 41 -5.01 -4.53 -8.77
C VAL A 41 -6.07 -3.43 -8.80
N GLY A 42 -6.70 -3.13 -7.67
CA GLY A 42 -7.65 -2.01 -7.55
C GLY A 42 -6.97 -0.66 -7.80
N LEU A 43 -5.77 -0.46 -7.25
CA LEU A 43 -5.02 0.80 -7.39
C LEU A 43 -4.56 1.10 -8.83
N ARG A 44 -4.55 0.10 -9.74
CA ARG A 44 -4.19 0.31 -11.16
C ARG A 44 -5.13 1.27 -11.90
N GLN A 45 -6.34 1.51 -11.37
CA GLN A 45 -7.25 2.54 -11.88
C GLN A 45 -6.72 3.97 -11.69
N TYR A 46 -5.81 4.19 -10.72
CA TYR A 46 -5.21 5.49 -10.47
C TYR A 46 -3.98 5.68 -11.34
N HIS A 47 -4.15 6.43 -12.44
CA HIS A 47 -3.06 6.70 -13.41
C HIS A 47 -2.21 7.92 -13.03
N GLN A 48 -2.69 8.77 -12.13
CA GLN A 48 -2.02 9.99 -11.72
C GLN A 48 -1.68 9.95 -10.22
N ARG A 49 -0.57 10.58 -9.86
CA ARG A 49 -0.11 10.67 -8.46
C ARG A 49 -1.15 11.32 -7.55
N ALA A 50 -1.79 12.40 -7.99
CA ALA A 50 -2.84 13.07 -7.25
C ALA A 50 -4.05 12.14 -6.98
N SER A 51 -4.47 11.36 -7.98
CA SER A 51 -5.55 10.38 -7.79
C SER A 51 -5.18 9.26 -6.82
N LEU A 52 -3.89 8.88 -6.77
CA LEU A 52 -3.40 7.88 -5.83
C LEU A 52 -3.46 8.40 -4.39
N PHE A 53 -3.05 9.65 -4.14
CA PHE A 53 -3.17 10.27 -2.81
C PHE A 53 -4.63 10.41 -2.38
N ALA A 54 -5.51 10.88 -3.28
CA ALA A 54 -6.94 10.98 -2.96
C ALA A 54 -7.54 9.62 -2.58
N GLY A 55 -7.25 8.56 -3.35
CA GLY A 55 -7.69 7.20 -3.01
C GLY A 55 -7.12 6.68 -1.70
N TYR A 56 -5.88 7.05 -1.36
CA TYR A 56 -5.28 6.69 -0.08
C TYR A 56 -6.05 7.27 1.11
N GLU A 57 -6.62 8.46 0.97
CA GLU A 57 -7.39 9.13 2.04
C GLU A 57 -8.83 8.59 2.15
N THR A 58 -9.46 8.18 1.03
CA THR A 58 -10.90 7.86 1.01
C THR A 58 -11.23 6.37 1.07
N GLU A 59 -10.37 5.49 0.55
CA GLU A 59 -10.70 4.08 0.32
C GLU A 59 -10.24 3.12 1.43
N ALA A 60 -9.76 3.64 2.57
CA ALA A 60 -9.14 2.82 3.61
C ALA A 60 -10.03 1.68 4.13
N ALA A 61 -11.34 1.93 4.31
CA ALA A 61 -12.27 0.91 4.80
C ALA A 61 -12.41 -0.28 3.82
N VAL A 62 -12.43 -0.01 2.52
CA VAL A 62 -12.56 -1.02 1.46
C VAL A 62 -11.28 -1.86 1.39
N ASP A 63 -10.13 -1.21 1.36
CA ASP A 63 -8.82 -1.88 1.31
C ASP A 63 -8.61 -2.78 2.53
N LEU A 64 -8.90 -2.27 3.73
CA LEU A 64 -8.74 -3.04 4.97
C LEU A 64 -9.70 -4.21 5.06
N ALA A 65 -10.93 -4.08 4.56
CA ALA A 65 -11.87 -5.19 4.49
C ALA A 65 -11.39 -6.29 3.54
N LEU A 66 -10.83 -5.92 2.37
CA LEU A 66 -10.23 -6.86 1.44
C LEU A 66 -9.05 -7.60 2.08
N ILE A 67 -8.13 -6.87 2.73
CA ILE A 67 -6.95 -7.45 3.37
C ILE A 67 -7.36 -8.43 4.50
N ARG A 68 -8.35 -8.06 5.33
CA ARG A 68 -8.85 -8.93 6.41
C ARG A 68 -9.43 -10.26 5.90
N ASN A 69 -9.99 -10.29 4.70
CA ASN A 69 -10.52 -11.53 4.12
C ASN A 69 -9.43 -12.46 3.59
N LEU A 70 -8.22 -11.95 3.36
CA LEU A 70 -7.09 -12.72 2.80
C LEU A 70 -6.09 -13.18 3.87
N LEU A 71 -6.04 -12.47 4.99
CA LEU A 71 -5.09 -12.75 6.07
C LEU A 71 -5.73 -13.56 7.22
N PRO A 72 -4.91 -14.28 8.00
CA PRO A 72 -5.39 -14.96 9.21
C PRO A 72 -6.02 -13.99 10.22
N SER A 73 -7.02 -14.45 10.98
CA SER A 73 -7.78 -13.60 11.91
C SER A 73 -6.97 -13.04 13.09
N GLN A 74 -5.82 -13.65 13.41
CA GLN A 74 -4.90 -13.21 14.46
C GLN A 74 -3.95 -12.06 14.05
N ILE A 75 -4.03 -11.58 12.80
CA ILE A 75 -3.19 -10.48 12.33
C ILE A 75 -3.62 -9.16 12.98
N SER A 76 -2.65 -8.39 13.47
CA SER A 76 -2.90 -7.08 14.09
C SER A 76 -3.37 -6.04 13.08
N ASP A 77 -4.13 -5.04 13.54
CA ASP A 77 -4.56 -3.93 12.68
C ASP A 77 -3.36 -3.18 12.06
N GLU A 78 -2.24 -3.07 12.78
CA GLU A 78 -0.99 -2.48 12.26
C GLU A 78 -0.50 -3.21 11.00
N MET A 79 -0.59 -4.55 10.96
CA MET A 79 -0.21 -5.33 9.80
C MET A 79 -1.19 -5.16 8.64
N LEU A 80 -2.48 -4.93 8.91
CA LEU A 80 -3.45 -4.59 7.86
C LEU A 80 -3.08 -3.25 7.20
N TRP A 81 -2.77 -2.24 8.00
CA TRP A 81 -2.33 -0.94 7.51
C TRP A 81 -1.02 -1.02 6.74
N ARG A 82 -0.02 -1.76 7.25
CA ARG A 82 1.24 -1.98 6.52
C ARG A 82 1.03 -2.66 5.16
N THR A 83 0.12 -3.63 5.10
CA THR A 83 -0.20 -4.34 3.85
C THR A 83 -0.81 -3.38 2.83
N ARG A 84 -1.72 -2.51 3.28
CA ARG A 84 -2.30 -1.45 2.45
C ARG A 84 -1.22 -0.50 1.95
N ASP A 85 -0.42 0.04 2.86
CA ASP A 85 0.66 0.98 2.56
C ASP A 85 1.67 0.40 1.56
N ALA A 86 1.99 -0.88 1.69
CA ALA A 86 2.86 -1.61 0.78
C ALA A 86 2.28 -1.65 -0.66
N ALA A 87 0.97 -1.85 -0.81
CA ALA A 87 0.31 -1.79 -2.12
C ALA A 87 0.36 -0.38 -2.73
N PHE A 88 0.14 0.66 -1.92
CA PHE A 88 0.28 2.05 -2.35
C PHE A 88 1.72 2.41 -2.71
N HIS A 89 2.73 1.87 -2.00
CA HIS A 89 4.13 2.01 -2.38
C HIS A 89 4.43 1.44 -3.76
N LEU A 90 4.00 0.19 -4.02
CA LEU A 90 4.20 -0.46 -5.31
C LEU A 90 3.51 0.35 -6.42
N ARG A 91 2.27 0.79 -6.21
CA ARG A 91 1.58 1.61 -7.20
C ARG A 91 2.27 2.94 -7.41
N TRP A 92 2.73 3.58 -6.34
CA TRP A 92 3.49 4.83 -6.40
C TRP A 92 4.72 4.69 -7.29
N VAL A 93 5.51 3.62 -7.14
CA VAL A 93 6.68 3.35 -8.00
C VAL A 93 6.27 3.21 -9.47
N GLU A 94 5.19 2.48 -9.76
CA GLU A 94 4.68 2.32 -11.13
C GLU A 94 4.27 3.66 -11.78
N VAL A 95 3.58 4.56 -11.04
CA VAL A 95 3.10 5.84 -11.58
C VAL A 95 4.12 6.97 -11.49
N ALA A 96 5.08 6.88 -10.57
CA ALA A 96 6.16 7.85 -10.45
C ALA A 96 7.22 7.66 -11.54
N GLY A 97 7.22 6.50 -12.19
CA GLY A 97 8.22 6.08 -13.15
C GLY A 97 9.32 5.33 -12.42
N SER A 98 9.35 4.02 -12.60
CA SER A 98 10.62 3.31 -12.62
C SER A 98 11.46 3.93 -13.73
N ALA A 99 12.64 4.44 -13.38
CA ALA A 99 13.66 4.89 -14.33
C ALA A 99 14.03 3.79 -15.33
#